data_AF-A0ABD0Y7U3-F1
#
_entry.id   AF-A0ABD0Y7U3-F1
#
_cell.length_a   1.000
_cell.length_b   1.000
_cell.length_c   1.000
_cell.angle_alpha   90.00
_cell.angle_beta   90.00
_cell.angle_gamma   90.00
#
_symmetry.space_group_name_H-M   'P 1'
#
loop_
_entity.id
_entity.type
_entity.pdbx_description
1 polymer ?
#
loop_
_entity_poly.entity_id
_entity_poly.type
_entity_poly.pdbx_seq_one_letter_code
_entity_poly.pdbx_strand_id
1 'polypeptide(L)'
;MNEAVLWTDSRYYLQAKKQLCSKWTITQTAKKKVIELITIFIFNILIFCLASSKIELVPLIKNLVDELWFDRPQYPALPIFIHDEKYAGESLMSKVTRVRENITQLNVDALVITALDEIAWLLNLRGSDIPFTPVFISYVLLTKNATSLYLKQEVTHEIKDYLQRNNIQYVISSAVFPVT
;
A
#
# COMPACT_ATOMS: atom_id res chain seq x y z
N MET A 1 -27.86 -13.58 -1.59
CA MET A 1 -27.38 -12.17 -1.65
C MET A 1 -27.86 -11.61 -2.97
N ASN A 2 -28.72 -10.58 -2.96
CA ASN A 2 -29.45 -10.14 -4.15
C ASN A 2 -29.04 -8.73 -4.64
N GLU A 3 -28.02 -8.12 -4.03
CA GLU A 3 -27.67 -6.72 -4.27
C GLU A 3 -26.16 -6.53 -4.43
N ALA A 4 -25.78 -5.63 -5.34
CA ALA A 4 -24.42 -5.12 -5.50
C ALA A 4 -24.45 -3.61 -5.28
N VAL A 5 -23.60 -3.10 -4.39
CA VAL A 5 -23.62 -1.69 -3.97
C VAL A 5 -22.24 -1.07 -4.16
N LEU A 6 -22.19 0.09 -4.83
CA LEU A 6 -20.98 0.92 -4.93
C LEU A 6 -21.19 2.22 -4.14
N TRP A 7 -20.29 2.51 -3.22
CA TRP A 7 -20.21 3.80 -2.55
C TRP A 7 -19.20 4.69 -3.24
N THR A 8 -19.57 5.94 -3.45
CA THR A 8 -18.68 6.95 -4.02
C THR A 8 -19.07 8.35 -3.55
N ASP A 9 -18.12 9.28 -3.57
CA ASP A 9 -18.39 10.67 -3.24
C ASP A 9 -19.09 11.42 -4.40
N SER A 10 -19.42 12.69 -4.18
CA SER A 10 -20.18 13.48 -5.16
C SER A 10 -19.44 13.71 -6.48
N ARG A 11 -18.09 13.70 -6.49
CA ARG A 11 -17.27 13.92 -7.69
C ARG A 11 -17.51 12.86 -8.76
N TYR A 12 -17.77 11.62 -8.35
CA TYR A 12 -17.92 10.48 -9.26
C TYR A 12 -19.36 10.03 -9.45
N TYR A 13 -20.34 10.60 -8.74
CA TYR A 13 -21.73 10.11 -8.78
C TYR A 13 -22.33 10.03 -10.19
N LEU A 14 -22.15 11.06 -11.02
CA LEU A 14 -22.64 11.06 -12.40
C LEU A 14 -21.86 10.11 -13.31
N GLN A 15 -20.57 9.94 -13.05
CA GLN A 15 -19.73 8.99 -13.79
C GLN A 15 -20.12 7.55 -13.47
N ALA A 16 -20.31 7.22 -12.19
CA ALA A 16 -20.75 5.90 -11.73
C ALA A 16 -22.09 5.50 -12.38
N LYS A 17 -23.05 6.43 -12.49
CA LYS A 17 -24.33 6.20 -13.18
C LYS A 17 -24.18 5.84 -14.67
N LYS A 18 -23.14 6.36 -15.33
CA LYS A 18 -22.86 6.07 -16.75
C LYS A 18 -22.13 4.74 -16.93
N GLN A 19 -21.28 4.37 -15.98
CA GLN A 19 -20.41 3.18 -16.10
C GLN A 19 -21.04 1.90 -15.54
N LEU A 20 -21.96 2.00 -14.57
CA LEU A 20 -22.59 0.84 -13.94
C LEU A 20 -23.93 0.49 -14.58
N CYS A 21 -24.21 -0.81 -14.66
CA CYS A 21 -25.50 -1.33 -15.12
C CYS A 21 -26.57 -1.28 -14.01
N SER A 22 -27.83 -1.53 -14.39
CA SER A 22 -29.01 -1.46 -13.49
C SER A 22 -28.99 -2.43 -12.30
N LYS A 23 -28.07 -3.41 -12.27
CA LYS A 23 -27.89 -4.34 -11.15
C LYS A 23 -27.17 -3.71 -9.95
N TRP A 24 -26.51 -2.57 -10.14
CA TRP A 24 -25.77 -1.89 -9.08
C TRP A 24 -26.58 -0.76 -8.45
N THR A 25 -26.57 -0.71 -7.13
CA THR A 25 -27.07 0.44 -6.37
C THR A 25 -25.92 1.39 -6.04
N ILE A 26 -26.05 2.67 -6.43
CA ILE A 26 -25.02 3.68 -6.18
C ILE A 26 -25.43 4.51 -4.96
N THR A 27 -24.59 4.53 -3.93
CA THR A 27 -24.83 5.30 -2.70
C THR A 27 -23.81 6.43 -2.58
N GLN A 28 -24.28 7.63 -2.23
CA GLN A 28 -23.40 8.76 -1.90
C GLN A 28 -23.01 8.70 -0.43
N THR A 29 -21.71 8.83 -0.17
CA THR A 29 -21.14 8.75 1.19
C THR A 29 -21.75 9.76 2.17
N ALA A 30 -22.11 10.95 1.70
CA ALA A 30 -22.68 12.02 2.54
C ALA A 30 -24.09 11.73 3.10
N LYS A 31 -24.81 10.71 2.60
CA LYS A 31 -26.23 10.48 2.93
C LYS A 31 -26.52 9.24 3.79
N LYS A 32 -25.53 8.36 3.98
CA LYS A 32 -25.65 7.17 4.86
C LYS A 32 -24.36 6.97 5.63
N LYS A 33 -24.46 6.74 6.95
CA LYS A 33 -23.33 6.34 7.81
C LYS A 33 -22.95 4.87 7.54
N VAL A 34 -22.19 4.59 6.49
CA VAL A 34 -21.56 3.28 6.30
C VAL A 34 -20.19 3.45 5.61
N ILE A 35 -19.17 2.93 6.31
CA ILE A 35 -17.92 2.31 5.84
C ILE A 35 -17.41 2.84 4.49
N GLU A 36 -16.68 3.96 4.54
CA GLU A 36 -15.71 4.34 3.52
C GLU A 36 -14.61 3.26 3.43
N LEU A 37 -13.70 3.36 2.43
CA LEU A 37 -12.51 2.51 2.24
C LEU A 37 -12.13 1.78 3.55
N ILE A 38 -12.18 0.44 3.58
CA ILE A 38 -11.89 -0.33 4.79
C ILE A 38 -10.39 -0.15 5.12
N THR A 39 -10.07 0.98 5.73
CA THR A 39 -8.89 1.16 6.54
C THR A 39 -9.06 0.23 7.75
N ILE A 40 -7.94 -0.20 8.34
CA ILE A 40 -7.98 -1.03 9.56
C ILE A 40 -8.89 -0.38 10.63
N PHE A 41 -8.90 0.95 10.71
CA PHE A 41 -9.78 1.70 11.59
C PHE A 41 -11.27 1.44 11.32
N ILE A 42 -11.68 1.51 10.05
CA ILE A 42 -13.07 1.25 9.66
C ILE A 42 -13.42 -0.23 9.82
N PHE A 43 -12.49 -1.15 9.59
CA PHE A 43 -12.70 -2.58 9.87
C PHE A 43 -12.96 -2.83 11.36
N ASN A 44 -12.20 -2.18 12.25
CA ASN A 44 -12.40 -2.29 13.69
C ASN A 44 -13.74 -1.68 14.13
N ILE A 45 -14.15 -0.55 13.55
CA ILE A 45 -15.50 0.01 13.76
C ILE A 45 -16.56 -0.97 13.29
N LEU A 46 -16.35 -1.65 12.16
CA LEU A 46 -17.29 -2.63 11.65
C LEU A 46 -17.41 -3.83 12.58
N ILE A 47 -16.29 -4.38 13.07
CA ILE A 47 -16.29 -5.44 14.09
C ILE A 47 -17.10 -4.99 15.30
N PHE A 48 -16.84 -3.78 15.80
CA PHE A 48 -17.55 -3.25 16.96
C PHE A 48 -19.07 -3.12 16.71
N CYS A 49 -19.46 -2.56 15.57
CA CYS A 49 -20.87 -2.41 15.20
C CYS A 49 -21.58 -3.76 15.01
N LEU A 50 -20.87 -4.78 14.54
CA LEU A 50 -21.40 -6.13 14.34
C LEU A 50 -21.33 -6.99 15.59
N ALA A 51 -20.62 -6.58 16.66
CA ALA A 51 -20.46 -7.36 17.88
C ALA A 51 -21.80 -7.69 18.57
N SER A 52 -22.80 -6.81 18.46
CA SER A 52 -24.16 -7.03 18.98
C SER A 52 -25.05 -7.89 18.06
N SER A 53 -24.54 -8.29 16.90
CA SER A 53 -25.24 -9.11 15.90
C SER A 53 -24.65 -10.52 15.87
N LYS A 54 -25.39 -11.48 15.28
CA LYS A 54 -24.87 -12.86 15.04
C LYS A 54 -24.02 -12.95 13.77
N ILE A 55 -23.33 -11.88 13.40
CA ILE A 55 -22.56 -11.77 12.15
C ILE A 55 -21.07 -11.80 12.50
N GLU A 56 -20.33 -12.68 11.82
CA GLU A 56 -18.89 -12.83 11.96
C GLU A 56 -18.18 -12.33 10.70
N LEU A 57 -17.07 -11.62 10.88
CA LEU A 57 -16.19 -11.22 9.79
C LEU A 57 -15.02 -12.20 9.70
N VAL A 58 -15.03 -13.03 8.66
CA VAL A 58 -13.97 -14.01 8.40
C VAL A 58 -13.04 -13.49 7.30
N PRO A 59 -11.74 -13.28 7.58
CA PRO A 59 -10.80 -12.86 6.56
C PRO A 59 -10.57 -14.00 5.56
N LEU A 60 -10.68 -13.69 4.27
CA LEU A 60 -10.29 -14.60 3.20
C LEU A 60 -8.90 -14.22 2.72
N ILE A 61 -7.96 -15.18 2.78
CA ILE A 61 -6.59 -14.98 2.30
C ILE A 61 -6.57 -14.71 0.78
N LYS A 62 -7.48 -15.36 0.05
CA LYS A 62 -7.62 -15.20 -1.41
C LYS A 62 -8.71 -14.19 -1.73
N ASN A 63 -8.43 -13.30 -2.68
CA ASN A 63 -9.43 -12.41 -3.24
C ASN A 63 -10.31 -13.18 -4.23
N LEU A 64 -11.60 -13.30 -3.95
CA LEU A 64 -12.55 -14.03 -4.80
C LEU A 64 -12.74 -13.41 -6.19
N VAL A 65 -12.47 -12.10 -6.34
CA VAL A 65 -12.49 -11.44 -7.67
C VAL A 65 -11.36 -11.97 -8.55
N ASP A 66 -10.18 -12.23 -7.96
CA ASP A 66 -9.02 -12.73 -8.71
C ASP A 66 -9.26 -14.13 -9.28
N GLU A 67 -10.08 -14.97 -8.62
CA GLU A 67 -10.47 -16.30 -9.09
C GLU A 67 -11.38 -16.26 -10.34
N LEU A 68 -12.02 -15.11 -10.59
CA LEU A 68 -12.94 -14.91 -11.72
C LEU A 68 -12.38 -13.94 -12.78
N TRP A 69 -11.22 -13.31 -12.54
CA TRP A 69 -10.61 -12.33 -13.43
C TRP A 69 -9.54 -12.96 -14.32
N PHE A 70 -9.98 -13.69 -15.34
CA PHE A 70 -9.10 -14.51 -16.18
C PHE A 70 -8.09 -13.72 -17.04
N ASP A 71 -8.39 -12.46 -17.37
CA ASP A 71 -7.56 -11.56 -18.18
C ASP A 71 -6.89 -10.45 -17.35
N ARG A 72 -6.66 -10.71 -16.06
CA ARG A 72 -6.01 -9.75 -15.16
C ARG A 72 -4.63 -9.34 -15.68
N PRO A 73 -4.33 -8.03 -15.82
CA PRO A 73 -3.00 -7.57 -16.16
C PRO A 73 -1.95 -8.03 -15.15
N GLN A 74 -0.74 -8.33 -15.64
CA GLN A 74 0.38 -8.65 -14.77
C GLN A 74 0.75 -7.45 -13.89
N TYR A 75 1.35 -7.74 -12.74
CA TYR A 75 1.92 -6.69 -11.90
C TYR A 75 2.95 -5.89 -12.72
N PRO A 76 2.88 -4.55 -12.70
CA PRO A 76 3.91 -3.74 -13.33
C PRO A 76 5.25 -4.07 -12.68
N ALA A 77 6.26 -4.28 -13.52
CA ALA A 77 7.62 -4.56 -13.10
C ALA A 77 8.59 -3.56 -13.76
N LEU A 78 8.28 -2.27 -13.63
CA LEU A 78 8.99 -1.23 -14.37
C LEU A 78 10.31 -0.88 -13.68
N PRO A 79 11.33 -0.38 -14.43
CA PRO A 79 12.62 -0.06 -13.85
C PRO A 79 12.53 1.00 -12.74
N ILE A 80 13.20 0.72 -11.62
CA ILE A 80 13.41 1.65 -10.52
C ILE A 80 14.69 2.44 -10.79
N PHE A 81 14.70 3.73 -10.47
CA PHE A 81 15.86 4.61 -10.65
C PHE A 81 16.14 5.47 -9.41
N ILE A 82 17.39 5.93 -9.29
CA ILE A 82 17.85 6.76 -8.17
C ILE A 82 17.37 8.19 -8.36
N HIS A 83 16.75 8.75 -7.31
CA HIS A 83 16.46 10.17 -7.22
C HIS A 83 17.63 10.88 -6.55
N ASP A 84 18.50 11.47 -7.38
CA ASP A 84 19.74 12.13 -6.98
C ASP A 84 19.52 13.11 -5.80
N GLU A 85 20.43 13.08 -4.84
CA GLU A 85 20.37 13.86 -3.60
C GLU A 85 20.30 15.37 -3.88
N LYS A 86 20.89 15.84 -4.99
CA LYS A 86 20.78 17.25 -5.41
C LYS A 86 19.33 17.72 -5.64
N TYR A 87 18.43 16.79 -5.97
CA TYR A 87 16.99 17.07 -6.10
C TYR A 87 16.24 16.76 -4.80
N ALA A 88 16.64 15.70 -4.09
CA ALA A 88 16.00 15.30 -2.84
C ALA A 88 16.28 16.26 -1.67
N GLY A 89 17.40 16.99 -1.73
CA GLY A 89 17.90 17.90 -0.70
C GLY A 89 18.49 17.21 0.54
N GLU A 90 18.44 15.88 0.62
CA GLU A 90 18.87 15.11 1.77
C GLU A 90 19.14 13.64 1.38
N SER A 91 20.22 13.06 1.90
CA SER A 91 20.56 11.64 1.73
C SER A 91 19.54 10.70 2.37
N LEU A 92 19.40 9.48 1.85
CA LEU A 92 18.51 8.49 2.50
C LEU A 92 19.00 8.13 3.90
N MET A 93 20.31 8.10 4.13
CA MET A 93 20.87 7.74 5.44
C MET A 93 20.47 8.76 6.52
N SER A 94 20.44 10.05 6.17
CA SER A 94 19.95 11.11 7.07
C SER A 94 18.47 10.91 7.40
N LYS A 95 17.63 10.66 6.39
CA LYS A 95 16.19 10.38 6.57
C LYS A 95 15.96 9.14 7.44
N VAL A 96 16.64 8.04 7.15
CA VAL A 96 16.56 6.79 7.91
C VAL A 96 16.97 6.98 9.36
N THR A 97 18.04 7.74 9.61
CA THR A 97 18.49 8.06 10.98
C THR A 97 17.42 8.85 11.73
N ARG A 98 16.87 9.90 11.12
CA ARG A 98 15.78 10.70 11.69
C ARG A 98 14.54 9.87 12.01
N VAL A 99 14.16 8.91 11.15
CA VAL A 99 13.04 8.01 11.43
C VAL A 99 13.37 7.02 12.55
N ARG A 100 14.60 6.51 12.62
CA ARG A 100 15.04 5.59 13.69
C ARG A 100 15.09 6.25 15.08
N GLU A 101 15.40 7.54 15.14
CA GLU A 101 15.31 8.30 16.39
C GLU A 101 13.88 8.28 16.93
N ASN A 102 12.88 8.47 16.05
CA ASN A 102 11.47 8.38 16.44
C ASN A 102 11.07 6.97 16.89
N ILE A 103 11.52 5.92 16.19
CA ILE A 103 11.32 4.52 16.60
C ILE A 103 11.85 4.30 18.03
N THR A 104 13.03 4.84 18.33
CA THR A 104 13.66 4.71 19.65
C THR A 104 12.90 5.51 20.72
N GLN A 105 12.52 6.75 20.42
CA GLN A 105 11.77 7.62 21.33
C GLN A 105 10.38 7.07 21.67
N LEU A 106 9.69 6.47 20.69
CA LEU A 106 8.39 5.83 20.88
C LEU A 106 8.48 4.43 21.52
N ASN A 107 9.71 3.94 21.75
CA ASN A 107 9.98 2.61 22.29
C ASN A 107 9.28 1.48 21.51
N VAL A 108 9.30 1.56 20.18
CA VAL A 108 8.80 0.50 19.29
C VAL A 108 9.97 -0.22 18.62
N ASP A 109 9.79 -1.49 18.23
CA ASP A 109 10.87 -2.30 17.68
C ASP A 109 11.09 -2.12 16.18
N ALA A 110 10.00 -1.80 15.47
CA ALA A 110 10.02 -1.64 14.03
C ALA A 110 8.88 -0.73 13.53
N LEU A 111 9.07 -0.22 12.32
CA LEU A 111 8.09 0.49 11.52
C LEU A 111 7.94 -0.24 10.18
N VAL A 112 6.69 -0.57 9.82
CA VAL A 112 6.33 -1.07 8.50
C VAL A 112 5.75 0.08 7.70
N ILE A 113 6.37 0.39 6.55
CA ILE A 113 5.92 1.44 5.65
C ILE A 113 5.25 0.77 4.46
N THR A 114 3.99 1.14 4.23
CA THR A 114 3.15 0.60 3.14
C THR A 114 2.77 1.67 2.11
N ALA A 115 2.92 2.95 2.45
CA ALA A 115 2.68 4.07 1.54
C ALA A 115 3.84 4.18 0.54
N LEU A 116 3.55 4.08 -0.75
CA LEU A 116 4.58 3.96 -1.79
C LEU A 116 5.40 5.24 -1.97
N ASP A 117 4.76 6.39 -1.77
CA ASP A 117 5.39 7.71 -1.79
C ASP A 117 6.34 7.93 -0.62
N GLU A 118 5.97 7.45 0.59
CA GLU A 118 6.86 7.47 1.75
C GLU A 118 8.10 6.58 1.52
N ILE A 119 7.91 5.39 0.95
CA ILE A 119 9.02 4.48 0.60
C ILE A 119 9.96 5.13 -0.43
N ALA A 120 9.38 5.68 -1.51
CA ALA A 120 10.12 6.39 -2.54
C ALA A 120 10.92 7.57 -1.96
N TRP A 121 10.30 8.36 -1.08
CA TRP A 121 10.95 9.48 -0.41
C TRP A 121 12.06 9.04 0.54
N LEU A 122 11.82 8.01 1.36
CA LEU A 122 12.76 7.52 2.37
C LEU A 122 14.03 7.00 1.71
N LEU A 123 13.89 6.23 0.63
CA LEU A 123 15.00 5.56 -0.04
C LEU A 123 15.65 6.38 -1.16
N ASN A 124 15.13 7.58 -1.47
CA ASN A 124 15.55 8.34 -2.65
C ASN A 124 15.50 7.51 -3.94
N LEU A 125 14.44 6.71 -4.08
CA LEU A 125 14.17 5.89 -5.27
C LEU A 125 12.85 6.31 -5.91
N ARG A 126 12.71 6.13 -7.22
CA ARG A 126 11.47 6.38 -7.97
C ARG A 126 11.23 5.25 -8.96
N GLY A 127 9.97 5.11 -9.36
CA GLY A 127 9.53 4.12 -10.34
C GLY A 127 8.34 4.65 -11.13
N SER A 128 7.66 3.77 -11.86
CA SER A 128 6.55 4.15 -12.74
C SER A 128 5.39 3.15 -12.70
N ASP A 129 5.30 2.34 -11.64
CA ASP A 129 4.31 1.27 -11.54
C ASP A 129 2.87 1.80 -11.50
N ILE A 130 2.69 3.03 -11.01
CA ILE A 130 1.40 3.71 -10.94
C ILE A 130 1.41 4.89 -11.93
N PRO A 131 0.46 4.95 -12.89
CA PRO A 131 0.37 6.07 -13.83
C PRO A 131 0.30 7.41 -13.09
N PHE A 132 1.04 8.39 -13.61
CA PHE A 132 1.13 9.77 -13.08
C PHE A 132 1.69 9.91 -11.66
N THR A 133 2.20 8.83 -11.05
CA THR A 133 2.79 8.86 -9.71
C THR A 133 4.13 8.13 -9.74
N PRO A 134 5.28 8.80 -9.50
CA PRO A 134 6.60 8.21 -9.73
C PRO A 134 7.05 7.27 -8.59
N VAL A 135 6.24 6.24 -8.32
CA VAL A 135 6.41 5.28 -7.23
C VAL A 135 6.48 3.85 -7.76
N PHE A 136 6.92 2.92 -6.92
CA PHE A 136 7.05 1.50 -7.23
C PHE A 136 6.44 0.66 -6.11
N ILE A 137 5.75 -0.41 -6.46
CA ILE A 137 5.01 -1.26 -5.52
C ILE A 137 6.01 -2.00 -4.62
N SER A 138 5.99 -1.65 -3.34
CA SER A 138 7.01 -2.10 -2.38
C SER A 138 6.53 -2.02 -0.95
N TYR A 139 7.31 -2.60 -0.05
CA TYR A 139 7.19 -2.40 1.39
C TYR A 139 8.58 -2.15 2.00
N VAL A 140 8.63 -1.38 3.08
CA VAL A 140 9.85 -1.23 3.88
C VAL A 140 9.59 -1.67 5.31
N LEU A 141 10.48 -2.54 5.82
CA LEU A 141 10.60 -2.82 7.26
C LEU A 141 11.82 -2.08 7.78
N LEU A 142 11.60 -1.12 8.67
CA LEU A 142 12.65 -0.37 9.33
C LEU A 142 12.68 -0.75 10.81
N THR A 143 13.80 -1.29 11.27
CA THR A 143 14.05 -1.56 12.69
C THR A 143 15.07 -0.57 13.24
N LYS A 144 15.36 -0.65 14.54
CA LYS A 144 16.43 0.12 15.19
C LYS A 144 17.79 -0.04 14.48
N ASN A 145 18.06 -1.20 13.87
CA ASN A 145 19.39 -1.55 13.36
C ASN A 145 19.45 -1.92 11.87
N ALA A 146 18.32 -2.26 11.25
CA ALA A 146 18.26 -2.74 9.87
C ALA A 146 17.13 -2.06 9.09
N THR A 147 17.30 -1.98 7.77
CA THR A 147 16.26 -1.54 6.83
C THR A 147 16.16 -2.59 5.73
N SER A 148 14.95 -3.05 5.45
CA SER A 148 14.71 -4.07 4.42
C SER A 148 13.63 -3.58 3.45
N LEU A 149 13.96 -3.53 2.17
CA LEU A 149 13.08 -3.22 1.05
C LEU A 149 12.57 -4.53 0.43
N TYR A 150 11.25 -4.67 0.36
CA TYR A 150 10.55 -5.81 -0.23
C TYR A 150 9.94 -5.41 -1.58
N LEU A 151 10.25 -6.17 -2.63
CA LEU A 151 9.75 -5.96 -3.99
C LEU A 151 9.27 -7.28 -4.60
N LYS A 152 8.37 -7.20 -5.58
CA LYS A 152 7.93 -8.35 -6.40
C LYS A 152 8.78 -8.58 -7.66
N GLN A 153 9.79 -7.75 -7.88
CA GLN A 153 10.64 -7.77 -9.06
C GLN A 153 12.12 -7.71 -8.67
N GLU A 154 12.97 -8.22 -9.57
CA GLU A 154 14.41 -7.95 -9.58
C GLU A 154 14.70 -6.46 -9.83
N VAL A 155 15.80 -5.98 -9.27
CA VAL A 155 16.30 -4.62 -9.54
C VAL A 155 17.59 -4.67 -10.34
N THR A 156 17.91 -3.57 -11.03
CA THR A 156 19.14 -3.45 -11.83
C THR A 156 20.39 -3.49 -10.93
N HIS A 157 21.55 -3.78 -11.52
CA HIS A 157 22.83 -3.78 -10.79
C HIS A 157 23.11 -2.43 -10.10
N GLU A 158 22.81 -1.33 -10.79
CA GLU A 158 22.95 0.03 -10.23
C GLU A 158 22.14 0.21 -8.94
N ILE A 159 20.91 -0.29 -8.90
CA ILE A 159 20.06 -0.23 -7.71
C ILE A 159 20.56 -1.19 -6.63
N LYS A 160 21.03 -2.39 -6.98
CA LYS A 160 21.65 -3.31 -6.00
C LYS A 160 22.85 -2.65 -5.32
N ASP A 161 23.74 -2.02 -6.09
CA ASP A 161 24.91 -1.31 -5.57
C ASP A 161 24.52 -0.10 -4.72
N TYR A 162 23.49 0.64 -5.12
CA TYR A 162 22.96 1.76 -4.36
C TYR A 162 22.40 1.33 -3.00
N LEU A 163 21.59 0.27 -2.97
CA LEU A 163 21.02 -0.28 -1.74
C LEU A 163 22.13 -0.83 -0.82
N GLN A 164 23.08 -1.57 -1.37
CA GLN A 164 24.20 -2.14 -0.62
C GLN A 164 25.08 -1.06 0.03
N ARG A 165 25.44 0.00 -0.73
CA ARG A 165 26.23 1.13 -0.20
C ARG A 165 25.54 1.85 0.95
N ASN A 166 24.20 1.81 1.00
CA ASN A 166 23.40 2.44 2.04
C ASN A 166 22.88 1.44 3.09
N ASN A 167 23.42 0.23 3.14
CA ASN A 167 23.05 -0.82 4.09
C ASN A 167 21.54 -1.15 4.10
N ILE A 168 20.90 -1.09 2.92
CA ILE A 168 19.50 -1.49 2.74
C ILE A 168 19.48 -2.93 2.23
N GLN A 169 18.84 -3.81 2.99
CA GLN A 169 18.60 -5.18 2.56
C GLN A 169 17.52 -5.20 1.49
N TYR A 170 17.70 -6.05 0.49
CA TYR A 170 16.76 -6.21 -0.61
C TYR A 170 16.20 -7.64 -0.58
N VAL A 171 14.88 -7.77 -0.59
CA VAL A 171 14.16 -9.04 -0.50
C VAL A 171 13.11 -9.13 -1.61
N ILE A 172 13.11 -10.25 -2.34
CA ILE A 172 12.07 -10.53 -3.33
C ILE A 172 10.93 -11.26 -2.63
N SER A 173 9.84 -10.54 -2.39
CA SER A 173 8.66 -11.07 -1.73
C SER A 173 7.45 -10.19 -2.00
N SER A 174 6.27 -10.80 -1.98
CA SER A 174 4.98 -10.12 -2.08
C SER A 174 4.47 -9.55 -0.76
N ALA A 175 5.10 -9.89 0.37
CA ALA A 175 4.69 -9.48 1.71
C ALA A 175 5.88 -9.30 2.66
N VAL A 176 5.70 -8.45 3.66
CA VAL A 176 6.66 -8.28 4.77
C VAL A 176 6.56 -9.43 5.77
N PHE A 177 5.34 -9.87 6.07
CA PHE A 177 5.06 -10.97 6.98
C PHE A 177 4.61 -12.21 6.19
N PRO A 178 4.96 -13.42 6.63
CA PRO A 178 4.42 -14.64 6.06
C PRO A 178 2.90 -14.66 6.27
N VAL A 179 2.18 -15.10 5.24
CA VAL A 179 0.73 -15.31 5.31
C VAL A 179 0.52 -16.66 6.00
N THR A 180 0.08 -16.65 7.25
CA THR A 180 -0.35 -17.83 8.02
C THR A 180 -1.82 -18.13 7.78
#